data_AF-A0A1V6TJ63-F1
#
_entry.id   AF-A0A1V6TJ63-F1
#
_cell.length_a   1.000
_cell.length_b   1.000
_cell.length_c   1.000
_cell.angle_alpha   90.00
_cell.angle_beta   90.00
_cell.angle_gamma   90.00
#
_symmetry.space_group_name_H-M   'P 1'
#
loop_
_entity.id
_entity.type
_entity.pdbx_description
1 polymer ?
#
loop_
_entity_poly.entity_id
_entity_poly.type
_entity_poly.pdbx_seq_one_letter_code
_entity_poly.pdbx_strand_id
1 'polypeptide(L)'
;MVGVPHSTGCSLCRERHIKCDEAVPECTQCQRYGRTCPGYRRTFRFQDEGPSLARRHRTPRRRGRGASAGPASLTPSTTPSTTPSATGQMEPLDPMDHDKSTTEEDDDAGVATIVRNNAIALMRRHSAAVSLDESVSPSLVRNTFKAAQPQLFLDFISASFPTLYFHNHFRAGSEPGFAEFIVLNFGQDAFMDSAICCLSSVYLAHLTQDQALLRTSRRMYGLSLQEVIRALNKPDRAMSDNMVCTAMMLSVFEMYAQTSPGAWVIHSDAVKQLMMRRGPALHESGFGRSCWIAFRGFHIATAVYQGKPCFLDQEDWQNYATKIMAEDARKPGEWSAYAVISDKVFMEIAKCPRYISESQEVLSGRTEADEDAVEWLLQRIQTSSRKLRALNIELRASISAHGQRQQGIIRRPEAFVGPVPEIFPETGPSLLLRGSESILDTLDQLVNRIEDQRRCRLIEDLSPESTMNTPSDGSIDTPSPPSTRPKTFNLPFRIHSELGRGPSQTSDRNDPRAVIWLDRVASSMGMLGTKLLPGEEETVTCVEDTSPEPSTTP
;
A
#
# COMPACT_ATOMS: atom_id res chain seq x y z
N MET A 1 -4.43 -52.22 2.37
CA MET A 1 -3.75 -51.77 1.13
C MET A 1 -2.29 -51.55 1.49
N VAL A 2 -1.33 -51.94 0.65
CA VAL A 2 0.10 -51.82 0.97
C VAL A 2 0.51 -50.34 1.09
N GLY A 3 1.35 -50.03 2.07
CA GLY A 3 1.80 -48.66 2.33
C GLY A 3 2.74 -48.15 1.23
N VAL A 4 2.50 -46.93 0.74
CA VAL A 4 3.35 -46.29 -0.26
C VAL A 4 4.67 -45.84 0.39
N PRO A 5 5.86 -46.26 -0.11
CA PRO A 5 7.14 -45.85 0.47
C PRO A 5 7.42 -44.36 0.23
N HIS A 6 7.26 -43.53 1.26
CA HIS A 6 7.60 -42.11 1.22
C HIS A 6 9.12 -41.89 1.28
N SER A 7 9.82 -42.05 0.15
CA SER A 7 11.25 -41.75 0.01
C SER A 7 11.57 -40.31 0.42
N THR A 8 12.43 -40.11 1.41
CA THR A 8 12.77 -38.81 2.01
C THR A 8 13.86 -38.03 1.29
N GLY A 9 14.70 -38.70 0.48
CA GLY A 9 15.82 -38.14 -0.30
C GLY A 9 15.52 -36.96 -1.23
N CYS A 10 16.57 -36.29 -1.73
CA CYS A 10 16.44 -35.11 -2.59
C CYS A 10 15.79 -35.45 -3.96
N SER A 11 15.19 -34.47 -4.64
CA SER A 11 14.45 -34.72 -5.89
C SER A 11 15.31 -35.38 -6.97
N LEU A 12 16.56 -34.94 -7.16
CA LEU A 12 17.48 -35.51 -8.16
C LEU A 12 17.86 -36.96 -7.85
N CYS A 13 17.89 -37.39 -6.58
CA CYS A 13 18.05 -38.81 -6.24
C CYS A 13 16.75 -39.61 -6.46
N ARG A 14 15.57 -39.01 -6.17
CA ARG A 14 14.27 -39.64 -6.46
C ARG A 14 14.07 -39.87 -7.96
N GLU A 15 14.31 -38.85 -8.78
CA GLU A 15 14.20 -38.88 -10.25
C GLU A 15 15.15 -39.89 -10.89
N ARG A 16 16.36 -40.03 -10.35
CA ARG A 16 17.35 -41.03 -10.78
C ARG A 16 17.11 -42.43 -10.17
N HIS A 17 16.05 -42.60 -9.37
CA HIS A 17 15.71 -43.83 -8.63
C HIS A 17 16.87 -44.43 -7.80
N ILE A 18 17.76 -43.59 -7.26
CA ILE A 18 18.88 -44.02 -6.41
C ILE A 18 18.61 -43.72 -4.92
N LYS A 19 19.14 -44.56 -4.03
CA LYS A 19 19.04 -44.33 -2.58
C LYS A 19 19.84 -43.08 -2.22
N CYS A 20 19.16 -42.09 -1.64
CA CYS A 20 19.79 -40.90 -1.08
C CYS A 20 20.35 -41.19 0.32
N ASP A 21 21.43 -40.51 0.66
CA ASP A 21 22.10 -40.52 1.98
C ASP A 21 21.66 -39.37 2.89
N GLU A 22 20.83 -38.45 2.39
CA GLU A 22 20.13 -37.39 3.15
C GLU A 22 21.03 -36.39 3.91
N ALA A 23 22.33 -36.35 3.59
CA ALA A 23 23.28 -35.37 4.13
C ALA A 23 22.95 -33.91 3.75
N VAL A 24 23.34 -32.98 4.63
CA VAL A 24 23.10 -31.54 4.52
C VAL A 24 24.47 -30.84 4.57
N PRO A 25 24.75 -29.82 3.72
CA PRO A 25 23.86 -29.17 2.76
C PRO A 25 23.56 -29.98 1.48
N GLU A 26 24.46 -30.88 1.09
CA GLU A 26 24.31 -31.71 -0.13
C GLU A 26 24.46 -33.20 0.17
N CYS A 27 23.76 -34.05 -0.59
CA CYS A 27 23.93 -35.50 -0.50
C CYS A 27 25.15 -35.96 -1.31
N THR A 28 25.87 -36.96 -0.80
CA THR A 28 27.10 -37.47 -1.45
C THR A 28 26.83 -38.06 -2.83
N GLN A 29 25.59 -38.51 -3.11
CA GLN A 29 25.17 -38.98 -4.44
C GLN A 29 25.00 -37.87 -5.48
N CYS A 30 24.67 -36.64 -5.07
CA CYS A 30 24.67 -35.46 -5.94
C CYS A 30 26.10 -34.92 -6.12
N GLN A 31 26.87 -34.85 -5.03
CA GLN A 31 28.27 -34.43 -5.05
C GLN A 31 29.14 -35.29 -5.99
N ARG A 32 29.04 -36.63 -5.89
CA ARG A 32 29.72 -37.57 -6.80
C ARG A 32 29.21 -37.53 -8.25
N TYR A 33 28.05 -36.93 -8.49
CA TYR A 33 27.46 -36.75 -9.81
C TYR A 33 27.79 -35.38 -10.43
N GLY A 34 28.51 -34.51 -9.71
CA GLY A 34 28.93 -33.20 -10.21
C GLY A 34 27.77 -32.23 -10.46
N ARG A 35 26.66 -32.36 -9.71
CA ARG A 35 25.48 -31.50 -9.83
C ARG A 35 25.02 -31.07 -8.44
N THR A 36 24.79 -29.77 -8.28
CA THR A 36 24.28 -29.15 -7.05
C THR A 36 23.00 -29.85 -6.56
N CYS A 37 22.92 -30.15 -5.27
CA CYS A 37 21.78 -30.83 -4.67
C CYS A 37 20.57 -29.87 -4.61
N PRO A 38 19.41 -30.20 -5.21
CA PRO A 38 18.20 -29.38 -5.12
C PRO A 38 17.52 -29.43 -3.74
N GLY A 39 18.12 -30.12 -2.76
CA GLY A 39 17.61 -30.26 -1.41
C GLY A 39 16.39 -31.16 -1.28
N TYR A 40 15.79 -31.15 -0.08
CA TYR A 40 14.80 -32.13 0.37
C TYR A 40 13.35 -31.60 0.33
N ARG A 41 13.09 -30.50 -0.39
CA ARG A 41 11.76 -29.90 -0.49
C ARG A 41 10.74 -30.92 -1.01
N ARG A 42 9.58 -30.97 -0.37
CA ARG A 42 8.45 -31.83 -0.74
C ARG A 42 7.48 -31.04 -1.61
N THR A 43 7.26 -31.48 -2.85
CA THR A 43 6.14 -31.02 -3.67
C THR A 43 4.85 -31.66 -3.16
N PHE A 44 4.01 -30.87 -2.48
CA PHE A 44 2.68 -31.31 -2.08
C PHE A 44 1.81 -31.54 -3.33
N ARG A 45 1.38 -32.78 -3.56
CA ARG A 45 0.29 -33.07 -4.50
C ARG A 45 -1.00 -33.14 -3.70
N PHE A 46 -1.97 -32.29 -4.05
CA PHE A 46 -3.34 -32.45 -3.55
C PHE A 46 -3.95 -33.72 -4.15
N GLN A 47 -4.58 -34.52 -3.30
CA GLN A 47 -5.37 -35.68 -3.70
C GLN A 47 -6.79 -35.46 -3.21
N ASP A 48 -7.75 -35.46 -4.14
CA ASP A 48 -9.15 -35.23 -3.84
C ASP A 48 -9.77 -36.48 -3.19
N GLU A 49 -10.10 -36.39 -1.90
CA GLU A 49 -10.84 -37.43 -1.17
C GLU A 49 -12.36 -37.32 -1.33
N GLY A 50 -12.88 -36.25 -1.94
CA GLY A 50 -14.31 -36.01 -2.16
C GLY A 50 -15.07 -37.23 -2.72
N PRO A 51 -14.60 -37.90 -3.78
CA PRO A 51 -15.22 -39.12 -4.32
C PRO A 51 -15.25 -40.28 -3.31
N SER A 52 -14.23 -40.42 -2.47
CA SER A 52 -14.15 -41.46 -1.44
C SER A 52 -15.07 -41.16 -0.25
N LEU A 53 -15.16 -39.90 0.16
CA LEU A 53 -16.03 -39.44 1.24
C LEU A 53 -17.51 -39.50 0.81
N ALA A 54 -17.84 -39.05 -0.41
CA ALA A 54 -19.18 -39.17 -0.98
C ALA A 54 -19.64 -40.64 -1.06
N ARG A 55 -18.74 -41.58 -1.36
CA ARG A 55 -19.04 -43.02 -1.34
C ARG A 55 -19.21 -43.58 0.07
N ARG A 56 -18.54 -43.00 1.08
CA ARG A 56 -18.59 -43.45 2.49
C ARG A 56 -19.82 -42.93 3.25
N HIS A 57 -20.33 -41.74 2.91
CA HIS A 57 -21.43 -41.07 3.62
C HIS A 57 -22.82 -41.23 2.97
N ARG A 58 -22.97 -42.07 1.94
CA ARG A 58 -24.24 -42.25 1.20
C ARG A 58 -25.25 -43.11 1.99
N THR A 59 -26.03 -42.48 2.87
CA THR A 59 -27.09 -43.13 3.66
C THR A 59 -28.28 -43.58 2.80
N PRO A 60 -28.96 -44.69 3.15
CA PRO A 60 -30.11 -45.19 2.39
C PRO A 60 -31.40 -44.42 2.70
N ARG A 61 -31.94 -43.68 1.72
CA ARG A 61 -33.27 -43.04 1.85
C ARG A 61 -34.39 -44.10 1.91
N ARG A 62 -35.30 -43.93 2.86
CA ARG A 62 -36.45 -44.83 3.11
C ARG A 62 -37.45 -44.81 1.95
N ARG A 63 -38.16 -45.93 1.74
CA ARG A 63 -39.18 -46.13 0.69
C ARG A 63 -40.56 -45.57 1.09
N GLY A 64 -41.25 -44.95 0.12
CA GLY A 64 -42.71 -44.83 -0.05
C GLY A 64 -42.96 -44.56 -1.53
N ARG A 65 -43.69 -45.39 -2.30
CA ARG A 65 -45.16 -45.59 -2.35
C ARG A 65 -45.92 -44.29 -2.69
N GLY A 66 -46.52 -44.12 -3.88
CA GLY A 66 -46.45 -44.97 -5.09
C GLY A 66 -47.50 -44.62 -6.19
N ALA A 67 -47.44 -45.33 -7.33
CA ALA A 67 -48.33 -45.27 -8.52
C ALA A 67 -48.27 -43.95 -9.34
N SER A 68 -48.32 -43.91 -10.69
CA SER A 68 -48.34 -44.93 -11.78
C SER A 68 -48.09 -44.22 -13.15
N ALA A 69 -47.81 -44.83 -14.32
CA ALA A 69 -47.61 -46.23 -14.71
C ALA A 69 -46.50 -46.41 -15.80
N GLY A 70 -46.80 -46.24 -17.10
CA GLY A 70 -45.93 -46.52 -18.27
C GLY A 70 -46.71 -46.48 -19.60
N PRO A 71 -46.20 -46.97 -20.77
CA PRO A 71 -44.95 -47.73 -21.05
C PRO A 71 -43.85 -46.85 -21.75
N ALA A 72 -42.54 -47.16 -21.82
CA ALA A 72 -41.77 -48.35 -22.26
C ALA A 72 -41.80 -48.59 -23.80
N SER A 73 -40.71 -48.97 -24.51
CA SER A 73 -39.29 -49.30 -24.19
C SER A 73 -38.36 -48.68 -25.29
N LEU A 74 -37.06 -48.96 -25.59
CA LEU A 74 -36.07 -50.06 -25.43
C LEU A 74 -34.65 -49.51 -25.07
N THR A 75 -33.58 -50.32 -25.25
CA THR A 75 -32.15 -50.11 -24.89
C THR A 75 -31.22 -50.96 -25.81
N PRO A 76 -29.85 -51.04 -25.69
CA PRO A 76 -28.78 -50.16 -25.12
C PRO A 76 -27.53 -49.99 -26.07
N SER A 77 -26.38 -49.57 -25.48
CA SER A 77 -24.96 -49.70 -25.92
C SER A 77 -24.44 -48.76 -27.05
N THR A 78 -23.15 -48.41 -27.16
CA THR A 78 -21.90 -48.94 -26.54
C THR A 78 -20.84 -47.84 -26.31
N THR A 79 -19.88 -48.04 -25.39
CA THR A 79 -18.62 -47.26 -25.28
C THR A 79 -17.58 -47.74 -26.31
N PRO A 80 -16.58 -46.92 -26.70
CA PRO A 80 -15.25 -47.08 -26.08
C PRO A 80 -14.46 -45.76 -25.90
N SER A 81 -13.26 -45.88 -25.32
CA SER A 81 -12.32 -44.79 -25.04
C SER A 81 -10.95 -45.04 -25.70
N THR A 82 -10.31 -44.00 -26.24
CA THR A 82 -8.87 -44.03 -26.58
C THR A 82 -8.19 -42.66 -26.52
N THR A 83 -6.89 -42.68 -26.28
CA THR A 83 -5.95 -41.55 -26.26
C THR A 83 -5.49 -41.12 -27.66
N PRO A 84 -5.16 -39.83 -27.87
CA PRO A 84 -4.21 -39.42 -28.92
C PRO A 84 -2.76 -39.44 -28.43
N SER A 85 -1.81 -39.65 -29.33
CA SER A 85 -0.37 -39.48 -29.09
C SER A 85 0.36 -39.11 -30.38
N ALA A 86 1.45 -38.37 -30.26
CA ALA A 86 2.50 -38.12 -31.27
C ALA A 86 2.10 -37.51 -32.65
N THR A 87 2.43 -36.22 -32.78
CA THR A 87 3.18 -35.60 -33.91
C THR A 87 2.76 -35.81 -35.38
N GLY A 88 2.53 -34.68 -36.06
CA GLY A 88 3.35 -34.34 -37.25
C GLY A 88 2.62 -33.97 -38.55
N GLN A 89 2.54 -32.67 -38.85
CA GLN A 89 2.77 -32.06 -40.17
C GLN A 89 2.86 -30.52 -40.05
N MET A 90 3.38 -29.85 -41.08
CA MET A 90 3.69 -28.40 -41.10
C MET A 90 2.79 -27.64 -42.09
N GLU A 91 2.89 -26.29 -42.03
CA GLU A 91 2.43 -25.28 -42.99
C GLU A 91 0.92 -24.94 -43.02
N PRO A 92 0.53 -23.72 -43.46
CA PRO A 92 1.39 -22.62 -43.96
C PRO A 92 1.43 -21.35 -43.09
N LEU A 93 2.35 -20.46 -43.45
CA LEU A 93 2.43 -19.06 -42.99
C LEU A 93 1.44 -18.16 -43.75
N ASP A 94 0.87 -17.17 -43.06
CA ASP A 94 0.20 -16.00 -43.63
C ASP A 94 0.70 -14.72 -42.89
N PRO A 95 0.54 -13.50 -43.45
CA PRO A 95 1.56 -12.46 -43.30
C PRO A 95 1.53 -11.64 -42.01
N MET A 96 2.66 -10.96 -41.76
CA MET A 96 2.75 -9.87 -40.78
C MET A 96 1.95 -8.66 -41.27
N ASP A 97 0.94 -8.25 -40.50
CA ASP A 97 0.46 -6.87 -40.51
C ASP A 97 1.17 -6.09 -39.39
N HIS A 98 1.51 -4.83 -39.66
CA HIS A 98 2.33 -4.01 -38.77
C HIS A 98 1.49 -3.12 -37.84
N ASP A 99 2.11 -2.71 -36.74
CA ASP A 99 1.72 -1.58 -35.88
C ASP A 99 0.36 -1.66 -35.18
N LYS A 100 0.40 -2.25 -33.98
CA LYS A 100 -0.24 -1.64 -32.83
C LYS A 100 0.80 -1.38 -31.75
N SER A 101 1.16 -0.12 -31.55
CA SER A 101 1.78 0.35 -30.31
C SER A 101 0.87 0.00 -29.13
N THR A 102 1.29 -0.97 -28.31
CA THR A 102 0.68 -1.28 -27.01
C THR A 102 1.21 -0.29 -25.99
N THR A 103 0.35 0.59 -25.50
CA THR A 103 0.65 1.52 -24.41
C THR A 103 0.88 0.76 -23.10
N GLU A 104 1.95 1.08 -22.38
CA GLU A 104 2.40 0.34 -21.17
C GLU A 104 1.36 0.29 -20.03
N GLU A 105 0.31 1.11 -20.08
CA GLU A 105 -0.83 1.07 -19.16
C GLU A 105 -1.60 -0.28 -19.19
N ASP A 106 -1.60 -0.98 -20.34
CA ASP A 106 -2.27 -2.29 -20.49
C ASP A 106 -1.54 -3.40 -19.68
N ASP A 107 -0.21 -3.38 -19.61
CA ASP A 107 0.58 -4.39 -18.89
C ASP A 107 0.50 -4.21 -17.35
N ASP A 108 0.54 -2.97 -16.86
CA ASP A 108 0.34 -2.64 -15.43
C ASP A 108 -1.07 -3.06 -14.97
N ALA A 109 -2.10 -2.80 -15.80
CA ALA A 109 -3.45 -3.28 -15.57
C ALA A 109 -3.53 -4.83 -15.57
N GLY A 110 -2.78 -5.51 -16.45
CA GLY A 110 -2.67 -6.97 -16.48
C GLY A 110 -2.12 -7.56 -15.18
N VAL A 111 -0.97 -7.06 -14.71
CA VAL A 111 -0.32 -7.52 -13.46
C VAL A 111 -1.24 -7.29 -12.26
N ALA A 112 -1.79 -6.08 -12.12
CA ALA A 112 -2.69 -5.78 -11.02
C ALA A 112 -3.98 -6.64 -11.08
N THR A 113 -4.47 -7.00 -12.27
CA THR A 113 -5.66 -7.86 -12.44
C THR A 113 -5.38 -9.27 -11.91
N ILE A 114 -4.17 -9.78 -12.12
CA ILE A 114 -3.72 -11.05 -11.53
C ILE A 114 -3.67 -10.94 -10.00
N VAL A 115 -3.14 -9.84 -9.44
CA VAL A 115 -3.14 -9.61 -7.98
C VAL A 115 -4.57 -9.56 -7.41
N ARG A 116 -5.49 -8.81 -8.05
CA ARG A 116 -6.92 -8.73 -7.65
C ARG A 116 -7.61 -10.08 -7.68
N ASN A 117 -7.41 -10.87 -8.74
CA ASN A 117 -7.99 -12.21 -8.86
C ASN A 117 -7.39 -13.20 -7.84
N ASN A 118 -6.09 -13.14 -7.59
CA ASN A 118 -5.43 -13.95 -6.56
C ASN A 118 -5.93 -13.59 -5.15
N ALA A 119 -6.08 -12.31 -4.83
CA ALA A 119 -6.65 -11.84 -3.56
C ALA A 119 -8.08 -12.34 -3.36
N ILE A 120 -8.93 -12.24 -4.39
CA ILE A 120 -10.30 -12.79 -4.37
C ILE A 120 -10.31 -14.31 -4.20
N ALA A 121 -9.42 -15.05 -4.86
CA ALA A 121 -9.34 -16.51 -4.76
C ALA A 121 -8.85 -16.97 -3.38
N LEU A 122 -7.80 -16.33 -2.85
CA LEU A 122 -7.25 -16.56 -1.51
C LEU A 122 -8.33 -16.30 -0.45
N MET A 123 -8.97 -15.14 -0.48
CA MET A 123 -10.02 -14.78 0.46
C MET A 123 -11.27 -15.67 0.35
N ARG A 124 -11.69 -16.05 -0.87
CA ARG A 124 -12.81 -17.01 -1.05
C ARG A 124 -12.52 -18.38 -0.45
N ARG A 125 -11.27 -18.84 -0.47
CA ARG A 125 -10.87 -20.11 0.16
C ARG A 125 -11.10 -20.09 1.68
N HIS A 126 -10.80 -18.97 2.33
CA HIS A 126 -10.94 -18.82 3.78
C HIS A 126 -12.35 -18.39 4.21
N SER A 127 -13.08 -17.61 3.41
CA SER A 127 -14.49 -17.29 3.69
C SER A 127 -15.46 -18.45 3.40
N ALA A 128 -15.16 -19.34 2.44
CA ALA A 128 -15.96 -20.54 2.21
C ALA A 128 -15.96 -21.50 3.43
N ALA A 129 -14.91 -21.50 4.25
CA ALA A 129 -14.89 -22.23 5.52
C ALA A 129 -15.81 -21.62 6.61
N VAL A 130 -16.25 -20.38 6.41
CA VAL A 130 -17.23 -19.67 7.26
C VAL A 130 -18.67 -19.89 6.77
N SER A 131 -18.88 -20.54 5.62
CA SER A 131 -20.18 -20.81 4.97
C SER A 131 -21.04 -21.89 5.69
N LEU A 132 -21.05 -21.88 7.01
CA LEU A 132 -22.08 -22.54 7.82
C LEU A 132 -23.31 -21.61 7.88
N ASP A 133 -24.50 -22.21 7.88
CA ASP A 133 -25.76 -21.47 7.84
C ASP A 133 -25.94 -20.58 9.08
N GLU A 134 -25.96 -19.26 8.86
CA GLU A 134 -26.13 -18.26 9.92
C GLU A 134 -27.49 -18.39 10.62
N SER A 135 -28.52 -18.93 9.95
CA SER A 135 -29.82 -19.22 10.57
C SER A 135 -29.78 -20.41 11.54
N VAL A 136 -28.76 -21.28 11.43
CA VAL A 136 -28.60 -22.48 12.25
C VAL A 136 -27.68 -22.25 13.46
N SER A 137 -26.62 -21.44 13.33
CA SER A 137 -25.76 -21.10 14.48
C SER A 137 -24.95 -19.80 14.31
N PRO A 138 -25.53 -18.62 14.65
CA PRO A 138 -24.83 -17.33 14.59
C PRO A 138 -23.57 -17.27 15.47
N SER A 139 -23.58 -17.97 16.61
CA SER A 139 -22.43 -18.05 17.52
C SER A 139 -21.27 -18.85 16.93
N LEU A 140 -21.55 -19.94 16.21
CA LEU A 140 -20.52 -20.74 15.53
C LEU A 140 -19.93 -19.98 14.35
N VAL A 141 -20.75 -19.34 13.50
CA VAL A 141 -20.28 -18.50 12.39
C VAL A 141 -19.36 -17.38 12.91
N ARG A 142 -19.78 -16.67 13.96
CA ARG A 142 -18.96 -15.62 14.62
C ARG A 142 -17.63 -16.17 15.18
N ASN A 143 -17.65 -17.35 15.80
CA ASN A 143 -16.45 -17.97 16.37
C ASN A 143 -15.47 -18.43 15.27
N THR A 144 -15.96 -19.05 14.20
CA THR A 144 -15.15 -19.43 13.03
C THR A 144 -14.58 -18.18 12.35
N PHE A 145 -15.37 -17.11 12.19
CA PHE A 145 -14.89 -15.85 11.64
C PHE A 145 -13.81 -15.20 12.52
N LYS A 146 -13.93 -15.24 13.86
CA LYS A 146 -12.84 -14.78 14.75
C LYS A 146 -11.60 -15.67 14.64
N ALA A 147 -11.74 -16.99 14.57
CA ALA A 147 -10.63 -17.92 14.46
C ALA A 147 -9.85 -17.77 13.13
N ALA A 148 -10.52 -17.35 12.05
CA ALA A 148 -9.89 -17.12 10.75
C ALA A 148 -9.07 -15.81 10.66
N GLN A 149 -9.22 -14.88 11.61
CA GLN A 149 -8.65 -13.53 11.50
C GLN A 149 -7.15 -13.43 11.28
N PRO A 150 -6.29 -14.22 11.95
CA PRO A 150 -4.84 -14.13 11.72
C PRO A 150 -4.47 -14.44 10.26
N GLN A 151 -5.12 -15.43 9.63
CA GLN A 151 -4.90 -15.75 8.22
C GLN A 151 -5.49 -14.69 7.30
N LEU A 152 -6.73 -14.26 7.53
CA LEU A 152 -7.36 -13.19 6.72
C LEU A 152 -6.56 -11.88 6.78
N PHE A 153 -5.86 -11.61 7.88
CA PHE A 153 -4.96 -10.47 8.00
C PHE A 153 -3.64 -10.67 7.22
N LEU A 154 -3.01 -11.84 7.28
CA LEU A 154 -1.85 -12.17 6.44
C LEU A 154 -2.21 -12.08 4.94
N ASP A 155 -3.38 -12.58 4.56
CA ASP A 155 -3.90 -12.52 3.19
C ASP A 155 -4.12 -11.06 2.75
N PHE A 156 -4.71 -10.23 3.62
CA PHE A 156 -4.87 -8.78 3.40
C PHE A 156 -3.53 -8.06 3.19
N ILE A 157 -2.54 -8.27 4.06
CA ILE A 157 -1.21 -7.65 3.93
C ILE A 157 -0.52 -8.13 2.66
N SER A 158 -0.54 -9.43 2.38
CA SER A 158 0.11 -10.02 1.20
C SER A 158 -0.46 -9.51 -0.12
N ALA A 159 -1.75 -9.13 -0.15
CA ALA A 159 -2.43 -8.64 -1.35
C ALA A 159 -2.50 -7.11 -1.47
N SER A 160 -2.55 -6.38 -0.36
CA SER A 160 -2.74 -4.91 -0.32
C SER A 160 -1.46 -4.13 -0.02
N PHE A 161 -0.41 -4.83 0.41
CA PHE A 161 0.93 -4.33 0.71
C PHE A 161 2.04 -5.27 0.21
N PRO A 162 1.94 -5.94 -0.97
CA PRO A 162 2.94 -6.94 -1.38
C PRO A 162 4.35 -6.36 -1.42
N THR A 163 4.50 -5.15 -1.96
CA THR A 163 5.78 -4.45 -2.04
C THR A 163 6.32 -4.10 -0.66
N LEU A 164 5.54 -3.39 0.16
CA LEU A 164 5.95 -2.97 1.49
C LEU A 164 6.28 -4.18 2.40
N TYR A 165 5.56 -5.29 2.24
CA TYR A 165 5.78 -6.53 2.98
C TYR A 165 7.07 -7.23 2.55
N PHE A 166 7.20 -7.60 1.27
CA PHE A 166 8.35 -8.37 0.80
C PHE A 166 9.68 -7.59 0.88
N HIS A 167 9.68 -6.28 0.62
CA HIS A 167 10.91 -5.47 0.70
C HIS A 167 11.38 -5.21 2.13
N ASN A 168 10.52 -5.35 3.15
CA ASN A 168 10.92 -5.18 4.55
C ASN A 168 11.10 -6.52 5.29
N HIS A 169 10.77 -7.66 4.69
CA HIS A 169 10.96 -8.98 5.30
C HIS A 169 12.43 -9.24 5.68
N PHE A 170 13.40 -8.82 4.86
CA PHE A 170 14.83 -8.95 5.21
C PHE A 170 15.23 -8.10 6.43
N ARG A 171 14.52 -7.00 6.73
CA ARG A 171 14.80 -6.14 7.89
C ARG A 171 14.47 -6.83 9.21
N ALA A 172 13.53 -7.78 9.22
CA ALA A 172 13.21 -8.58 10.40
C ALA A 172 14.37 -9.55 10.76
N GLY A 173 15.02 -10.14 9.75
CA GLY A 173 16.18 -11.00 9.93
C GLY A 173 15.82 -12.33 10.59
N SER A 174 16.06 -12.46 11.90
CA SER A 174 15.63 -13.59 12.73
C SER A 174 14.38 -13.30 13.57
N GLU A 175 13.98 -12.04 13.69
CA GLU A 175 12.77 -11.62 14.39
C GLU A 175 11.52 -11.83 13.50
N PRO A 176 10.31 -11.85 14.09
CA PRO A 176 9.07 -11.75 13.31
C PRO A 176 9.00 -10.46 12.47
N GLY A 177 8.35 -10.53 11.30
CA GLY A 177 7.96 -9.36 10.54
C GLY A 177 6.72 -8.66 11.11
N PHE A 178 6.31 -7.55 10.48
CA PHE A 178 5.16 -6.74 10.93
C PHE A 178 3.86 -7.54 11.01
N ALA A 179 3.57 -8.38 10.00
CA ALA A 179 2.34 -9.14 9.94
C ALA A 179 2.39 -10.36 10.88
N GLU A 180 3.58 -10.95 11.04
CA GLU A 180 3.86 -12.05 11.96
C GLU A 180 3.71 -11.61 13.42
N PHE A 181 4.18 -10.41 13.79
CA PHE A 181 3.89 -9.84 15.11
C PHE A 181 2.39 -9.63 15.36
N ILE A 182 1.61 -9.25 14.34
CA ILE A 182 0.15 -9.09 14.47
C ILE A 182 -0.54 -10.45 14.68
N VAL A 183 -0.08 -11.49 14.01
CA VAL A 183 -0.55 -12.88 14.22
C VAL A 183 -0.17 -13.40 15.62
N LEU A 184 1.05 -13.13 16.09
CA LEU A 184 1.54 -13.57 17.41
C LEU A 184 0.87 -12.83 18.59
N ASN A 185 0.42 -11.59 18.37
CA ASN A 185 -0.28 -10.79 19.38
C ASN A 185 -1.82 -10.91 19.33
N PHE A 186 -2.38 -11.64 18.36
CA PHE A 186 -3.83 -11.87 18.28
C PHE A 186 -4.35 -12.62 19.52
N GLY A 187 -5.42 -12.10 20.11
CA GLY A 187 -6.03 -12.59 21.34
C GLY A 187 -5.50 -11.95 22.63
N GLN A 188 -4.44 -11.12 22.58
CA GLN A 188 -3.90 -10.45 23.77
C GLN A 188 -4.66 -9.17 24.15
N ASP A 189 -5.00 -8.34 23.16
CA ASP A 189 -5.62 -7.02 23.36
C ASP A 189 -6.91 -6.85 22.55
N ALA A 190 -8.03 -6.61 23.25
CA ALA A 190 -9.36 -6.52 22.63
C ALA A 190 -9.49 -5.37 21.60
N PHE A 191 -8.74 -4.27 21.78
CA PHE A 191 -8.70 -3.16 20.82
C PHE A 191 -7.99 -3.53 19.52
N MET A 192 -6.95 -4.36 19.61
CA MET A 192 -6.17 -4.85 18.47
C MET A 192 -6.92 -5.96 17.73
N ASP A 193 -7.46 -6.94 18.45
CA ASP A 193 -8.36 -7.98 17.92
C ASP A 193 -9.50 -7.37 17.07
N SER A 194 -10.13 -6.32 17.58
CA SER A 194 -11.26 -5.67 16.91
C SER A 194 -10.84 -4.81 15.73
N ALA A 195 -9.66 -4.16 15.76
CA ALA A 195 -9.09 -3.47 14.61
C ALA A 195 -8.69 -4.45 13.48
N ILE A 196 -8.12 -5.61 13.82
CA ILE A 196 -7.83 -6.69 12.86
C ILE A 196 -9.12 -7.18 12.19
N CYS A 197 -10.16 -7.48 13.00
CA CYS A 197 -11.49 -7.84 12.49
C CYS A 197 -12.11 -6.75 11.61
N CYS A 198 -11.90 -5.48 11.96
CA CYS A 198 -12.42 -4.32 11.26
C CYS A 198 -11.79 -4.19 9.86
N LEU A 199 -10.46 -4.24 9.79
CA LEU A 199 -9.70 -4.05 8.56
C LEU A 199 -9.85 -5.24 7.60
N SER A 200 -9.81 -6.48 8.10
CA SER A 200 -10.10 -7.66 7.27
C SER A 200 -11.53 -7.61 6.70
N SER A 201 -12.52 -7.20 7.50
CA SER A 201 -13.92 -7.12 7.07
C SER A 201 -14.15 -6.03 6.02
N VAL A 202 -13.53 -4.85 6.13
CA VAL A 202 -13.72 -3.79 5.11
C VAL A 202 -13.04 -4.16 3.80
N TYR A 203 -11.88 -4.81 3.86
CA TYR A 203 -11.18 -5.30 2.68
C TYR A 203 -11.98 -6.42 1.97
N LEU A 204 -12.49 -7.39 2.74
CA LEU A 204 -13.40 -8.41 2.21
C LEU A 204 -14.67 -7.79 1.60
N ALA A 205 -15.27 -6.80 2.25
CA ALA A 205 -16.44 -6.08 1.71
C ALA A 205 -16.11 -5.34 0.41
N HIS A 206 -14.93 -4.74 0.29
CA HIS A 206 -14.48 -4.09 -0.94
C HIS A 206 -14.28 -5.10 -2.07
N LEU A 207 -13.58 -6.22 -1.82
CA LEU A 207 -13.35 -7.28 -2.83
C LEU A 207 -14.64 -8.01 -3.27
N THR A 208 -15.60 -8.20 -2.37
CA THR A 208 -16.83 -8.97 -2.63
C THR A 208 -18.06 -8.13 -2.94
N GLN A 209 -18.00 -6.81 -2.70
CA GLN A 209 -19.11 -5.85 -2.69
C GLN A 209 -20.21 -6.16 -1.65
N ASP A 210 -19.94 -7.04 -0.67
CA ASP A 210 -20.92 -7.47 0.33
C ASP A 210 -21.21 -6.41 1.42
N GLN A 211 -22.49 -6.04 1.49
CA GLN A 211 -23.02 -5.07 2.46
C GLN A 211 -23.21 -5.65 3.87
N ALA A 212 -23.22 -6.98 4.06
CA ALA A 212 -23.16 -7.59 5.38
C ALA A 212 -21.75 -7.47 5.99
N LEU A 213 -20.71 -7.76 5.21
CA LEU A 213 -19.32 -7.51 5.59
C LEU A 213 -19.04 -6.01 5.85
N LEU A 214 -19.56 -5.09 5.04
CA LEU A 214 -19.39 -3.64 5.28
C LEU A 214 -20.09 -3.14 6.56
N ARG A 215 -21.27 -3.67 6.89
CA ARG A 215 -21.92 -3.38 8.19
C ARG A 215 -21.15 -4.01 9.36
N THR A 216 -20.56 -5.18 9.15
CA THR A 216 -19.73 -5.87 10.15
C THR A 216 -18.43 -5.13 10.42
N SER A 217 -17.73 -4.62 9.39
CA SER A 217 -16.51 -3.82 9.57
C SER A 217 -16.79 -2.56 10.36
N ARG A 218 -17.83 -1.79 9.99
CA ARG A 218 -18.28 -0.59 10.74
C ARG A 218 -18.67 -0.89 12.19
N ARG A 219 -19.23 -2.06 12.48
CA ARG A 219 -19.50 -2.51 13.86
C ARG A 219 -18.20 -2.82 14.62
N MET A 220 -17.25 -3.51 13.99
CA MET A 220 -15.95 -3.82 14.61
C MET A 220 -15.09 -2.57 14.81
N TYR A 221 -15.20 -1.57 13.93
CA TYR A 221 -14.63 -0.24 14.09
C TYR A 221 -15.11 0.44 15.37
N GLY A 222 -16.43 0.57 15.55
CA GLY A 222 -17.01 1.17 16.75
C GLY A 222 -16.65 0.44 18.04
N LEU A 223 -16.53 -0.89 18.00
CA LEU A 223 -16.02 -1.68 19.13
C LEU A 223 -14.52 -1.41 19.39
N SER A 224 -13.69 -1.34 18.36
CA SER A 224 -12.26 -1.02 18.53
C SER A 224 -12.06 0.37 19.13
N LEU A 225 -12.81 1.39 18.69
CA LEU A 225 -12.77 2.72 19.30
C LEU A 225 -13.15 2.69 20.80
N GLN A 226 -14.17 1.92 21.19
CA GLN A 226 -14.56 1.76 22.61
C GLN A 226 -13.47 1.06 23.44
N GLU A 227 -12.81 0.04 22.89
CA GLU A 227 -11.69 -0.65 23.55
C GLU A 227 -10.44 0.23 23.63
N VAL A 228 -10.12 1.00 22.58
CA VAL A 228 -9.02 1.99 22.57
C VAL A 228 -9.25 3.05 23.63
N ILE A 229 -10.43 3.68 23.67
CA ILE A 229 -10.78 4.68 24.69
C ILE A 229 -10.62 4.11 26.10
N ARG A 230 -11.04 2.86 26.33
CA ARG A 230 -10.85 2.21 27.65
C ARG A 230 -9.39 1.89 27.97
N ALA A 231 -8.60 1.49 26.98
CA ALA A 231 -7.19 1.13 27.14
C ALA A 231 -6.26 2.34 27.31
N LEU A 232 -6.57 3.48 26.68
CA LEU A 232 -5.81 4.74 26.82
C LEU A 232 -5.78 5.28 28.26
N ASN A 233 -6.76 4.90 29.10
CA ASN A 233 -6.78 5.21 30.53
C ASN A 233 -5.75 4.40 31.36
N LYS A 234 -4.94 3.53 30.74
CA LYS A 234 -3.91 2.72 31.39
C LYS A 234 -2.55 2.99 30.72
N PRO A 235 -1.58 3.65 31.40
CA PRO A 235 -0.32 4.07 30.79
C PRO A 235 0.41 2.97 30.01
N ASP A 236 0.54 1.78 30.62
CA ASP A 236 1.25 0.63 30.04
C ASP A 236 0.62 0.14 28.72
N ARG A 237 -0.72 0.22 28.59
CA ARG A 237 -1.42 -0.13 27.35
C ARG A 237 -1.43 1.02 26.35
N ALA A 238 -1.57 2.26 26.83
CA ALA A 238 -1.54 3.46 25.98
C ALA A 238 -0.23 3.59 25.19
N MET A 239 0.91 3.23 25.78
CA MET A 239 2.23 3.30 25.14
C MET A 239 2.68 2.01 24.44
N SER A 240 1.84 0.96 24.42
CA SER A 240 2.19 -0.37 23.87
C SER A 240 2.35 -0.39 22.33
N ASP A 241 3.04 -1.40 21.80
CA ASP A 241 3.11 -1.67 20.35
C ASP A 241 1.74 -2.01 19.77
N ASN A 242 0.96 -2.80 20.50
CA ASN A 242 -0.42 -3.15 20.12
C ASN A 242 -1.28 -1.89 19.92
N MET A 243 -1.11 -0.85 20.75
CA MET A 243 -1.85 0.41 20.62
C MET A 243 -1.42 1.22 19.39
N VAL A 244 -0.10 1.33 19.13
CA VAL A 244 0.42 1.99 17.92
C VAL A 244 -0.07 1.28 16.66
N CYS A 245 0.05 -0.05 16.60
CA CYS A 245 -0.45 -0.85 15.49
C CYS A 245 -1.97 -0.73 15.31
N THR A 246 -2.73 -0.64 16.40
CA THR A 246 -4.18 -0.44 16.36
C THR A 246 -4.53 0.91 15.73
N ALA A 247 -3.88 2.00 16.13
CA ALA A 247 -4.08 3.31 15.49
C ALA A 247 -3.70 3.28 13.99
N MET A 248 -2.65 2.55 13.61
CA MET A 248 -2.28 2.33 12.19
C MET A 248 -3.39 1.59 11.42
N MET A 249 -3.91 0.49 11.97
CA MET A 249 -4.99 -0.28 11.35
C MET A 249 -6.30 0.52 11.23
N LEU A 250 -6.61 1.40 12.20
CA LEU A 250 -7.78 2.28 12.14
C LEU A 250 -7.60 3.40 11.09
N SER A 251 -6.39 3.93 10.90
CA SER A 251 -6.08 4.85 9.79
C SER A 251 -6.26 4.18 8.42
N VAL A 252 -5.70 2.97 8.25
CA VAL A 252 -5.85 2.20 6.99
C VAL A 252 -7.31 1.79 6.75
N PHE A 253 -8.06 1.43 7.79
CA PHE A 253 -9.51 1.19 7.67
C PHE A 253 -10.24 2.41 7.11
N GLU A 254 -9.97 3.63 7.61
CA GLU A 254 -10.63 4.84 7.12
C GLU A 254 -10.23 5.24 5.70
N MET A 255 -9.05 4.82 5.22
CA MET A 255 -8.67 5.01 3.81
C MET A 255 -9.57 4.17 2.87
N TYR A 256 -10.04 2.99 3.30
CA TYR A 256 -11.04 2.18 2.60
C TYR A 256 -12.49 2.62 2.87
N ALA A 257 -12.82 2.90 4.13
CA ALA A 257 -14.19 3.03 4.62
C ALA A 257 -14.77 4.44 4.46
N GLN A 258 -13.89 5.46 4.50
CA GLN A 258 -14.19 6.89 4.38
C GLN A 258 -15.45 7.30 5.18
N THR A 259 -15.50 6.96 6.48
CA THR A 259 -16.74 7.13 7.27
C THR A 259 -17.07 8.60 7.50
N SER A 260 -16.07 9.47 7.49
CA SER A 260 -16.20 10.91 7.28
C SER A 260 -15.01 11.46 6.46
N PRO A 261 -15.16 12.62 5.79
CA PRO A 261 -14.03 13.28 5.13
C PRO A 261 -12.86 13.50 6.07
N GLY A 262 -11.66 13.07 5.67
CA GLY A 262 -10.44 13.21 6.46
C GLY A 262 -10.32 12.28 7.68
N ALA A 263 -11.21 11.32 7.92
CA ALA A 263 -11.15 10.44 9.10
C ALA A 263 -9.81 9.69 9.24
N TRP A 264 -9.21 9.25 8.13
CA TRP A 264 -7.89 8.59 8.13
C TRP A 264 -6.76 9.49 8.62
N VAL A 265 -6.87 10.81 8.43
CA VAL A 265 -5.92 11.84 8.85
C VAL A 265 -5.86 11.90 10.38
N ILE A 266 -7.02 11.79 11.04
CA ILE A 266 -7.14 11.84 12.50
C ILE A 266 -6.42 10.65 13.14
N HIS A 267 -6.58 9.46 12.58
CA HIS A 267 -5.85 8.27 13.05
C HIS A 267 -4.35 8.33 12.70
N SER A 268 -3.97 8.87 11.54
CA SER A 268 -2.54 9.07 11.20
C SER A 268 -1.86 10.07 12.14
N ASP A 269 -2.58 11.13 12.56
CA ASP A 269 -2.13 12.06 13.59
C ASP A 269 -2.02 11.37 14.97
N ALA A 270 -2.97 10.49 15.32
CA ALA A 270 -2.89 9.68 16.53
C ALA A 270 -1.67 8.73 16.54
N VAL A 271 -1.37 8.06 15.41
CA VAL A 271 -0.14 7.24 15.27
C VAL A 271 1.10 8.12 15.47
N LYS A 272 1.16 9.31 14.84
CA LYS A 272 2.26 10.27 15.02
C LYS A 272 2.41 10.65 16.49
N GLN A 273 1.32 11.05 17.15
CA GLN A 273 1.37 11.45 18.57
C GLN A 273 1.83 10.31 19.48
N LEU A 274 1.42 9.06 19.21
CA LEU A 274 1.89 7.89 19.96
C LEU A 274 3.39 7.63 19.72
N MET A 275 3.87 7.63 18.48
CA MET A 275 5.30 7.47 18.19
C MET A 275 6.14 8.59 18.80
N MET A 276 5.71 9.86 18.68
CA MET A 276 6.40 11.01 19.27
C MET A 276 6.43 10.95 20.81
N ARG A 277 5.34 10.54 21.48
CA ARG A 277 5.30 10.38 22.95
C ARG A 277 6.16 9.21 23.45
N ARG A 278 6.32 8.16 22.63
CA ARG A 278 7.17 7.00 22.92
C ARG A 278 8.66 7.30 22.69
N GLY A 279 8.97 8.17 21.74
CA GLY A 279 10.33 8.51 21.32
C GLY A 279 11.05 7.36 20.58
N PRO A 280 12.14 7.63 19.85
CA PRO A 280 12.79 6.61 19.01
C PRO A 280 13.29 5.38 19.78
N ALA A 281 13.66 5.54 21.06
CA ALA A 281 14.14 4.46 21.92
C ALA A 281 13.16 3.28 22.01
N LEU A 282 11.86 3.54 22.08
CA LEU A 282 10.83 2.48 22.11
C LEU A 282 10.53 1.88 20.72
N HIS A 283 11.20 2.32 19.66
CA HIS A 283 11.13 1.72 18.33
C HIS A 283 12.42 0.99 17.95
N GLU A 284 13.39 0.86 18.87
CA GLU A 284 14.69 0.24 18.56
C GLU A 284 14.66 -1.26 18.28
N SER A 285 13.59 -2.00 18.57
CA SER A 285 13.52 -3.44 18.24
C SER A 285 12.08 -3.94 18.08
N GLY A 286 11.95 -5.22 17.70
CA GLY A 286 10.68 -5.94 17.68
C GLY A 286 9.55 -5.24 16.94
N PHE A 287 8.34 -5.36 17.49
CA PHE A 287 7.11 -4.89 16.85
C PHE A 287 7.06 -3.35 16.75
N GLY A 288 7.60 -2.63 17.73
CA GLY A 288 7.78 -1.18 17.68
C GLY A 288 8.62 -0.72 16.48
N ARG A 289 9.75 -1.40 16.19
CA ARG A 289 10.55 -1.15 14.98
C ARG A 289 9.75 -1.44 13.71
N SER A 290 9.06 -2.57 13.65
CA SER A 290 8.23 -2.97 12.51
C SER A 290 7.10 -1.96 12.22
N CYS A 291 6.46 -1.40 13.26
CA CYS A 291 5.42 -0.39 13.12
C CYS A 291 5.96 0.91 12.49
N TRP A 292 7.14 1.37 12.92
CA TRP A 292 7.79 2.54 12.31
C TRP A 292 8.12 2.31 10.84
N ILE A 293 8.75 1.17 10.50
CA ILE A 293 9.09 0.80 9.12
C ILE A 293 7.84 0.78 8.23
N ALA A 294 6.73 0.21 8.73
CA ALA A 294 5.49 0.07 7.96
C ALA A 294 4.73 1.40 7.77
N PHE A 295 4.77 2.33 8.73
CA PHE A 295 3.95 3.56 8.67
C PHE A 295 4.71 4.84 8.27
N ARG A 296 6.05 4.83 8.23
CA ARG A 296 6.86 6.03 7.92
C ARG A 296 6.50 6.71 6.59
N GLY A 297 6.12 5.94 5.56
CA GLY A 297 5.63 6.49 4.29
C GLY A 297 4.30 7.24 4.44
N PHE A 298 3.34 6.66 5.17
CA PHE A 298 2.05 7.32 5.46
C PHE A 298 2.21 8.60 6.29
N HIS A 299 3.20 8.68 7.17
CA HIS A 299 3.49 9.92 7.90
C HIS A 299 3.94 11.07 6.99
N ILE A 300 4.84 10.80 6.04
CA ILE A 300 5.26 11.79 5.03
C ILE A 300 4.07 12.17 4.14
N ALA A 301 3.32 11.17 3.66
CA ALA A 301 2.10 11.36 2.87
C ALA A 301 1.08 12.29 3.58
N THR A 302 0.85 12.05 4.88
CA THR A 302 -0.05 12.85 5.71
C THR A 302 0.46 14.27 5.91
N ALA A 303 1.77 14.44 6.11
CA ALA A 303 2.40 15.74 6.30
C ALA A 303 2.28 16.63 5.04
N VAL A 304 2.50 16.07 3.85
CA VAL A 304 2.24 16.76 2.56
C VAL A 304 0.76 17.08 2.38
N TYR A 305 -0.14 16.13 2.64
CA TYR A 305 -1.59 16.35 2.54
C TYR A 305 -2.09 17.45 3.51
N GLN A 306 -1.50 17.56 4.69
CA GLN A 306 -1.81 18.60 5.69
C GLN A 306 -1.13 19.96 5.42
N GLY A 307 -0.16 20.03 4.51
CA GLY A 307 0.70 21.22 4.35
C GLY A 307 1.54 21.54 5.58
N LYS A 308 2.15 20.52 6.23
CA LYS A 308 2.86 20.67 7.51
C LYS A 308 4.20 19.94 7.53
N PRO A 309 5.18 20.36 8.36
CA PRO A 309 6.41 19.61 8.59
C PRO A 309 6.16 18.19 9.11
N CYS A 310 6.90 17.21 8.61
CA CYS A 310 6.87 15.85 9.12
C CYS A 310 7.77 15.71 10.35
N PHE A 311 7.34 15.00 11.40
CA PHE A 311 8.18 14.78 12.58
C PHE A 311 9.42 13.93 12.29
N LEU A 312 9.43 13.16 11.20
CA LEU A 312 10.56 12.32 10.78
C LEU A 312 11.76 13.13 10.23
N ASP A 313 11.60 14.44 10.03
CA ASP A 313 12.67 15.41 9.75
C ASP A 313 13.41 15.88 11.03
N GLN A 314 12.82 15.67 12.22
CA GLN A 314 13.46 16.04 13.49
C GLN A 314 14.74 15.23 13.72
N GLU A 315 15.74 15.88 14.34
CA GLU A 315 17.09 15.34 14.53
C GLU A 315 17.10 13.95 15.18
N ASP A 316 16.35 13.74 16.26
CA ASP A 316 16.24 12.44 16.93
C ASP A 316 15.76 11.31 15.99
N TRP A 317 14.82 11.61 15.09
CA TRP A 317 14.27 10.64 14.14
C TRP A 317 15.18 10.42 12.92
N GLN A 318 15.93 11.43 12.49
CA GLN A 318 16.98 11.31 11.47
C GLN A 318 18.18 10.50 12.00
N ASN A 319 18.60 10.74 13.25
CA ASN A 319 19.65 9.99 13.94
C ASN A 319 19.24 8.53 14.17
N TYR A 320 17.99 8.29 14.60
CA TYR A 320 17.42 6.95 14.68
C TYR A 320 17.36 6.25 13.31
N ALA A 321 16.86 6.92 12.26
CA ALA A 321 16.85 6.34 10.91
C ALA A 321 18.27 5.97 10.42
N THR A 322 19.27 6.80 10.74
CA THR A 322 20.69 6.51 10.47
C THR A 322 21.17 5.25 11.20
N LYS A 323 20.78 5.08 12.48
CA LYS A 323 21.08 3.86 13.25
C LYS A 323 20.45 2.61 12.63
N ILE A 324 19.16 2.64 12.29
CA ILE A 324 18.46 1.52 11.65
C ILE A 324 19.11 1.16 10.31
N MET A 325 19.39 2.16 9.47
CA MET A 325 20.09 1.97 8.19
C MET A 325 21.48 1.34 8.39
N ALA A 326 22.24 1.78 9.40
CA ALA A 326 23.58 1.25 9.69
C ALA A 326 23.56 -0.18 10.28
N GLU A 327 22.43 -0.64 10.81
CA GLU A 327 22.23 -2.04 11.19
C GLU A 327 21.77 -2.90 10.00
N ASP A 328 20.83 -2.41 9.19
CA ASP A 328 20.35 -3.11 7.99
C ASP A 328 21.45 -3.26 6.92
N ALA A 329 22.37 -2.29 6.83
CA ALA A 329 23.57 -2.35 5.99
C ALA A 329 24.50 -3.55 6.32
N ARG A 330 24.44 -4.08 7.55
CA ARG A 330 25.26 -5.22 8.00
C ARG A 330 24.61 -6.58 7.72
N LYS A 331 23.36 -6.60 7.23
CA LYS A 331 22.62 -7.84 6.97
C LYS A 331 23.07 -8.48 5.64
N PRO A 332 23.18 -9.82 5.58
CA PRO A 332 23.58 -10.52 4.37
C PRO A 332 22.47 -10.51 3.31
N GLY A 333 22.86 -10.57 2.04
CA GLY A 333 21.96 -10.58 0.89
C GLY A 333 21.84 -9.23 0.18
N GLU A 334 21.34 -9.24 -1.05
CA GLU A 334 21.37 -8.05 -1.94
C GLU A 334 20.52 -6.87 -1.44
N TRP A 335 19.54 -7.15 -0.58
CA TRP A 335 18.60 -6.16 -0.07
C TRP A 335 19.22 -5.12 0.87
N SER A 336 20.36 -5.39 1.52
CA SER A 336 21.01 -4.41 2.40
C SER A 336 21.55 -3.20 1.62
N ALA A 337 22.14 -3.41 0.46
CA ALA A 337 22.59 -2.34 -0.43
C ALA A 337 21.41 -1.49 -0.96
N TYR A 338 20.31 -2.15 -1.35
CA TYR A 338 19.07 -1.44 -1.71
C TYR A 338 18.52 -0.63 -0.54
N ALA A 339 18.45 -1.22 0.66
CA ALA A 339 17.87 -0.59 1.83
C ALA A 339 18.63 0.65 2.28
N VAL A 340 19.97 0.65 2.18
CA VAL A 340 20.79 1.85 2.44
C VAL A 340 20.41 3.00 1.51
N ILE A 341 20.27 2.76 0.20
CA ILE A 341 19.85 3.81 -0.75
C ILE A 341 18.40 4.22 -0.47
N SER A 342 17.51 3.25 -0.23
CA SER A 342 16.09 3.47 0.08
C SER A 342 15.90 4.33 1.35
N ASP A 343 16.69 4.10 2.39
CA ASP A 343 16.62 4.85 3.64
C ASP A 343 17.21 6.26 3.50
N LYS A 344 18.32 6.44 2.76
CA LYS A 344 18.82 7.78 2.41
C LYS A 344 17.76 8.60 1.66
N VAL A 345 17.09 8.01 0.67
CA VAL A 345 16.01 8.65 -0.10
C VAL A 345 14.85 9.02 0.83
N PHE A 346 14.35 8.06 1.62
CA PHE A 346 13.32 8.30 2.63
C PHE A 346 13.69 9.45 3.60
N MET A 347 14.92 9.49 4.10
CA MET A 347 15.39 10.50 5.04
C MET A 347 15.38 11.92 4.46
N GLU A 348 15.74 12.10 3.19
CA GLU A 348 15.67 13.42 2.52
C GLU A 348 14.24 13.76 2.06
N ILE A 349 13.43 12.79 1.60
CA ILE A 349 12.00 13.01 1.31
C ILE A 349 11.24 13.45 2.58
N ALA A 350 11.60 12.94 3.76
CA ALA A 350 10.97 13.32 5.03
C ALA A 350 11.05 14.83 5.35
N LYS A 351 11.99 15.55 4.72
CA LYS A 351 12.25 17.00 4.88
C LYS A 351 11.35 17.85 3.98
N CYS A 352 10.96 17.32 2.83
CA CYS A 352 10.16 18.03 1.84
C CYS A 352 8.82 18.61 2.36
N PRO A 353 8.05 17.95 3.25
CA PRO A 353 6.84 18.52 3.85
C PRO A 353 7.08 19.81 4.65
N ARG A 354 8.29 19.98 5.22
CA ARG A 354 8.70 21.23 5.86
C ARG A 354 8.91 22.33 4.82
N TYR A 355 9.68 22.04 3.76
CA TYR A 355 9.91 23.02 2.69
C TYR A 355 8.62 23.47 2.05
N ILE A 356 7.65 22.56 1.89
CA ILE A 356 6.27 22.84 1.48
C ILE A 356 5.60 23.86 2.41
N SER A 357 5.60 23.64 3.73
CA SER A 357 4.99 24.53 4.72
C SER A 357 5.64 25.92 4.72
N GLU A 358 6.98 25.96 4.79
CA GLU A 358 7.75 27.20 4.82
C GLU A 358 7.58 27.99 3.50
N SER A 359 7.48 27.31 2.35
CA SER A 359 7.15 27.95 1.06
C SER A 359 5.73 28.50 1.01
N GLN A 360 4.75 27.81 1.61
CA GLN A 360 3.37 28.29 1.70
C GLN A 360 3.27 29.56 2.55
N GLU A 361 4.01 29.63 3.66
CA GLU A 361 4.06 30.82 4.52
C GLU A 361 4.60 32.03 3.75
N VAL A 362 5.78 31.91 3.11
CA VAL A 362 6.41 32.96 2.29
C VAL A 362 5.50 33.42 1.13
N LEU A 363 4.98 32.47 0.35
CA LEU A 363 4.14 32.78 -0.83
C LEU A 363 2.73 33.30 -0.46
N SER A 364 2.27 33.07 0.77
CA SER A 364 0.97 33.58 1.24
C SER A 364 0.99 35.02 1.75
N GLY A 365 2.18 35.62 1.94
CA GLY A 365 2.32 36.98 2.48
C GLY A 365 1.78 37.16 3.91
N ARG A 366 1.59 36.06 4.66
CA ARG A 366 1.07 36.08 6.05
C ARG A 366 2.08 36.60 7.08
N THR A 367 3.33 36.76 6.66
CA THR A 367 4.44 37.28 7.43
C THR A 367 5.25 38.19 6.50
N GLU A 368 5.79 39.29 7.02
CA GLU A 368 6.93 39.95 6.39
C GLU A 368 8.12 38.98 6.50
N ALA A 369 8.28 38.14 5.48
CA ALA A 369 9.32 37.13 5.45
C ALA A 369 10.67 37.79 5.20
N ASP A 370 11.51 37.79 6.23
CA ASP A 370 12.92 38.16 6.21
C ASP A 370 13.63 37.55 4.99
N GLU A 371 14.29 38.38 4.18
CA GLU A 371 14.97 37.94 2.95
C GLU A 371 16.10 36.94 3.26
N ASP A 372 16.78 37.04 4.41
CA ASP A 372 17.77 36.05 4.84
C ASP A 372 17.11 34.69 5.13
N ALA A 373 15.88 34.68 5.67
CA ALA A 373 15.11 33.46 5.90
C ALA A 373 14.56 32.84 4.60
N VAL A 374 14.15 33.67 3.62
CA VAL A 374 13.74 33.21 2.29
C VAL A 374 14.92 32.63 1.52
N GLU A 375 16.08 33.28 1.56
CA GLU A 375 17.33 32.79 0.98
C GLU A 375 17.77 31.47 1.63
N TRP A 376 17.69 31.36 2.96
CA TRP A 376 18.01 30.12 3.68
C TRP A 376 17.05 28.96 3.34
N LEU A 377 15.76 29.25 3.11
CA LEU A 377 14.79 28.28 2.60
C LEU A 377 15.17 27.78 1.20
N LEU A 378 15.48 28.70 0.26
CA LEU A 378 15.92 28.36 -1.09
C LEU A 378 17.17 27.47 -1.08
N GLN A 379 18.20 27.86 -0.31
CA GLN A 379 19.43 27.09 -0.18
C GLN A 379 19.21 25.68 0.39
N ARG A 380 18.28 25.53 1.34
CA ARG A 380 17.89 24.22 1.89
C ARG A 380 17.18 23.35 0.85
N ILE A 381 16.19 23.90 0.14
CA ILE A 381 15.49 23.19 -0.94
C ILE A 381 16.49 22.74 -2.01
N GLN A 382 17.28 23.65 -2.56
CA GLN A 382 18.29 23.35 -3.59
C GLN A 382 19.31 22.30 -3.11
N THR A 383 19.65 22.28 -1.82
CA THR A 383 20.58 21.29 -1.24
C THR A 383 19.96 19.90 -1.15
N SER A 384 18.72 19.77 -0.69
CA SER A 384 18.03 18.47 -0.69
C SER A 384 17.66 18.00 -2.09
N SER A 385 17.28 18.89 -3.01
CA SER A 385 17.07 18.52 -4.42
C SER A 385 18.35 17.99 -5.08
N ARG A 386 19.53 18.58 -4.80
CA ARG A 386 20.81 18.04 -5.28
C ARG A 386 21.11 16.65 -4.71
N LYS A 387 20.86 16.42 -3.42
CA LYS A 387 21.02 15.09 -2.80
C LYS A 387 20.05 14.06 -3.40
N LEU A 388 18.76 14.38 -3.48
CA LEU A 388 17.73 13.48 -4.02
C LEU A 388 18.03 13.10 -5.49
N ARG A 389 18.49 14.05 -6.33
CA ARG A 389 18.94 13.73 -7.69
C ARG A 389 20.10 12.73 -7.72
N ALA A 390 21.12 12.91 -6.87
CA ALA A 390 22.23 11.97 -6.77
C ALA A 390 21.77 10.58 -6.26
N LEU A 391 20.91 10.55 -5.25
CA LEU A 391 20.34 9.31 -4.70
C LEU A 391 19.43 8.58 -5.69
N ASN A 392 18.70 9.30 -6.56
CA ASN A 392 17.91 8.71 -7.62
C ASN A 392 18.79 8.07 -8.71
N ILE A 393 20.00 8.60 -8.96
CA ILE A 393 20.99 7.96 -9.84
C ILE A 393 21.54 6.68 -9.18
N GLU A 394 21.92 6.71 -7.89
CA GLU A 394 22.29 5.51 -7.12
C GLU A 394 21.16 4.46 -7.16
N LEU A 395 19.91 4.88 -6.96
CA LEU A 395 18.72 4.02 -6.95
C LEU A 395 18.46 3.37 -8.31
N ARG A 396 18.40 4.14 -9.40
CA ARG A 396 18.21 3.59 -10.77
C ARG A 396 19.32 2.59 -11.14
N ALA A 397 20.57 2.88 -10.78
CA ALA A 397 21.68 1.96 -11.00
C ALA A 397 21.52 0.65 -10.19
N SER A 398 21.09 0.75 -8.92
CA SER A 398 20.83 -0.40 -8.04
C SER A 398 19.69 -1.30 -8.55
N ILE A 399 18.60 -0.70 -9.03
CA ILE A 399 17.49 -1.42 -9.69
C ILE A 399 17.98 -2.18 -10.91
N SER A 400 18.71 -1.48 -11.80
CA SER A 400 19.22 -2.04 -13.05
C SER A 400 20.22 -3.18 -12.80
N ALA A 401 21.08 -3.04 -11.79
CA ALA A 401 22.00 -4.10 -11.34
C ALA A 401 21.27 -5.32 -10.75
N HIS A 402 20.16 -5.14 -10.05
CA HIS A 402 19.35 -6.27 -9.56
C HIS A 402 18.62 -6.97 -10.72
N GLY A 403 18.05 -6.22 -11.68
CA GLY A 403 17.45 -6.78 -12.89
C GLY A 403 18.42 -7.61 -13.72
N GLN A 404 19.64 -7.10 -13.98
CA GLN A 404 20.71 -7.86 -14.65
C GLN A 404 21.05 -9.17 -13.91
N ARG A 405 21.13 -9.15 -12.57
CA ARG A 405 21.42 -10.36 -11.77
C ARG A 405 20.29 -11.38 -11.82
N GLN A 406 19.02 -10.96 -11.83
CA GLN A 406 17.88 -11.87 -12.04
C GLN A 406 17.93 -12.54 -13.43
N GLN A 407 18.45 -11.85 -14.45
CA GLN A 407 18.68 -12.38 -15.80
C GLN A 407 19.96 -13.25 -15.91
N GLY A 408 20.67 -13.50 -14.81
CA GLY A 408 21.92 -14.27 -14.79
C GLY A 408 23.16 -13.51 -15.26
N ILE A 409 23.05 -12.20 -15.53
CA ILE A 409 24.16 -11.34 -15.94
C ILE A 409 24.95 -10.93 -14.70
N ILE A 410 25.83 -11.83 -14.24
CA ILE A 410 26.65 -11.65 -13.03
C ILE A 410 28.10 -11.35 -13.43
N ARG A 411 28.52 -10.08 -13.38
CA ARG A 411 29.94 -9.68 -13.51
C ARG A 411 30.31 -8.56 -12.55
N ARG A 412 31.09 -8.92 -11.52
CA ARG A 412 31.43 -8.14 -10.31
C ARG A 412 30.20 -7.87 -9.41
N PRO A 413 30.37 -7.86 -8.08
CA PRO A 413 29.45 -7.14 -7.20
C PRO A 413 29.41 -5.65 -7.60
N GLU A 414 28.30 -4.98 -7.28
CA GLU A 414 28.14 -3.50 -7.28
C GLU A 414 28.27 -2.75 -8.63
N ALA A 415 28.70 -3.40 -9.72
CA ALA A 415 28.88 -2.75 -11.02
C ALA A 415 27.74 -3.05 -12.00
N PHE A 416 26.84 -2.09 -12.23
CA PHE A 416 25.95 -2.09 -13.40
C PHE A 416 26.74 -1.79 -14.68
N VAL A 417 26.46 -2.49 -15.78
CA VAL A 417 27.08 -2.22 -17.09
C VAL A 417 26.01 -2.24 -18.19
N GLY A 418 25.72 -1.08 -18.75
CA GLY A 418 24.74 -0.87 -19.81
C GLY A 418 24.13 0.54 -19.77
N PRO A 419 23.18 0.87 -20.66
CA PRO A 419 22.29 2.01 -20.46
C PRO A 419 21.31 1.71 -19.30
N VAL A 420 21.15 2.68 -18.40
CA VAL A 420 20.13 2.61 -17.34
C VAL A 420 18.76 2.86 -17.97
N PRO A 421 17.74 1.98 -17.78
CA PRO A 421 16.40 2.24 -18.28
C PRO A 421 15.79 3.52 -17.68
N GLU A 422 15.00 4.23 -18.48
CA GLU A 422 14.24 5.39 -18.01
C GLU A 422 12.96 4.99 -17.26
N ILE A 423 12.38 3.83 -17.63
CA ILE A 423 11.14 3.28 -17.07
C ILE A 423 11.44 1.91 -16.42
N PHE A 424 10.76 1.63 -15.31
CA PHE A 424 10.84 0.36 -14.57
C PHE A 424 9.44 -0.13 -14.18
N PRO A 425 9.17 -1.45 -14.17
CA PRO A 425 7.89 -2.00 -13.72
C PRO A 425 7.62 -1.67 -12.25
N GLU A 426 6.35 -1.62 -11.82
CA GLU A 426 6.00 -1.22 -10.44
C GLU A 426 6.51 -2.23 -9.40
N THR A 427 7.49 -1.78 -8.62
CA THR A 427 8.17 -2.49 -7.53
C THR A 427 8.55 -1.47 -6.46
N GLY A 428 8.98 -1.90 -5.27
CA GLY A 428 9.37 -0.99 -4.18
C GLY A 428 10.43 0.02 -4.57
N PRO A 429 11.54 -0.43 -5.18
CA PRO A 429 12.56 0.46 -5.70
C PRO A 429 12.05 1.49 -6.71
N SER A 430 11.20 1.10 -7.67
CA SER A 430 10.70 1.99 -8.73
C SER A 430 9.56 2.89 -8.27
N LEU A 431 8.72 2.45 -7.34
CA LEU A 431 7.69 3.27 -6.68
C LEU A 431 8.33 4.34 -5.78
N LEU A 432 9.40 3.99 -5.06
CA LEU A 432 10.19 4.94 -4.29
C LEU A 432 10.90 5.95 -5.20
N LEU A 433 11.47 5.49 -6.31
CA LEU A 433 12.07 6.34 -7.33
C LEU A 433 11.05 7.35 -7.90
N ARG A 434 9.89 6.88 -8.37
CA ARG A 434 8.82 7.72 -8.92
C ARG A 434 8.24 8.71 -7.89
N GLY A 435 8.20 8.31 -6.61
CA GLY A 435 7.89 9.22 -5.52
C GLY A 435 8.95 10.31 -5.34
N SER A 436 10.24 9.94 -5.37
CA SER A 436 11.38 10.84 -5.28
C SER A 436 11.45 11.82 -6.46
N GLU A 437 11.09 11.36 -7.67
CA GLU A 437 10.95 12.20 -8.87
C GLU A 437 9.77 13.19 -8.73
N SER A 438 8.59 12.70 -8.32
CA SER A 438 7.39 13.55 -8.13
C SER A 438 7.60 14.67 -7.10
N ILE A 439 8.37 14.41 -6.03
CA ILE A 439 8.69 15.46 -5.05
C ILE A 439 9.83 16.37 -5.52
N LEU A 440 10.78 15.92 -6.35
CA LEU A 440 11.77 16.80 -6.99
C LEU A 440 11.09 17.83 -7.91
N ASP A 441 10.18 17.38 -8.78
CA ASP A 441 9.38 18.26 -9.65
C ASP A 441 8.57 19.28 -8.84
N THR A 442 8.11 18.87 -7.65
CA THR A 442 7.40 19.73 -6.70
C THR A 442 8.35 20.77 -6.07
N LEU A 443 9.56 20.37 -5.65
CA LEU A 443 10.54 21.28 -5.06
C LEU A 443 11.04 22.34 -6.05
N ASP A 444 11.33 21.96 -7.30
CA ASP A 444 11.77 22.91 -8.33
C ASP A 444 10.67 23.92 -8.67
N GLN A 445 9.40 23.48 -8.67
CA GLN A 445 8.23 24.35 -8.79
C GLN A 445 7.97 25.26 -7.58
N LEU A 446 8.53 24.96 -6.40
CA LEU A 446 8.52 25.88 -5.24
C LEU A 446 9.65 26.91 -5.36
N VAL A 447 10.86 26.49 -5.74
CA VAL A 447 12.00 27.38 -5.99
C VAL A 447 11.62 28.46 -7.01
N ASN A 448 11.08 28.07 -8.17
CA ASN A 448 10.67 29.01 -9.21
C ASN A 448 9.64 30.03 -8.69
N ARG A 449 8.60 29.58 -7.97
CA ARG A 449 7.57 30.47 -7.41
C ARG A 449 8.14 31.46 -6.38
N ILE A 450 9.05 31.03 -5.51
CA ILE A 450 9.69 31.91 -4.52
C ILE A 450 10.62 32.91 -5.21
N GLU A 451 11.43 32.47 -6.17
CA GLU A 451 12.30 33.37 -6.95
C GLU A 451 11.49 34.40 -7.73
N ASP A 452 10.37 34.01 -8.34
CA ASP A 452 9.49 34.94 -9.06
C ASP A 452 8.80 35.93 -8.10
N GLN A 453 8.40 35.51 -6.89
CA GLN A 453 7.88 36.43 -5.87
C GLN A 453 8.94 37.47 -5.45
N ARG A 454 10.20 37.05 -5.26
CA ARG A 454 11.32 37.97 -4.97
C ARG A 454 11.57 38.94 -6.13
N ARG A 455 11.56 38.44 -7.38
CA ARG A 455 11.68 39.27 -8.60
C ARG A 455 10.57 40.33 -8.66
N CYS A 456 9.32 39.97 -8.35
CA CYS A 456 8.21 40.92 -8.31
C CYS A 456 8.41 42.00 -7.24
N ARG A 457 8.72 41.64 -5.99
CA ARG A 457 8.98 42.62 -4.92
C ARG A 457 10.11 43.60 -5.29
N LEU A 458 11.23 43.09 -5.81
CA LEU A 458 12.34 43.92 -6.26
C LEU A 458 11.96 44.87 -7.40
N ILE A 459 10.99 44.52 -8.25
CA ILE A 459 10.46 45.41 -9.29
C ILE A 459 9.53 46.47 -8.69
N GLU A 460 8.73 46.10 -7.68
CA GLU A 460 7.87 47.04 -6.94
C GLU A 460 8.73 48.06 -6.16
N ASP A 461 9.75 47.61 -5.42
CA ASP A 461 10.70 48.46 -4.66
C ASP A 461 11.54 49.38 -5.57
N LEU A 462 11.86 48.96 -6.79
CA LEU A 462 12.60 49.74 -7.79
C LEU A 462 11.70 50.60 -8.68
N SER A 463 10.37 50.46 -8.60
CA SER A 463 9.42 51.26 -9.36
C SER A 463 9.16 52.58 -8.63
N PRO A 464 9.56 53.74 -9.18
CA PRO A 464 9.31 55.02 -8.52
C PRO A 464 7.81 55.35 -8.59
N GLU A 465 7.09 55.11 -7.49
CA GLU A 465 5.70 55.57 -7.37
C GLU A 465 5.62 57.07 -7.60
N SER A 466 5.04 57.46 -8.74
CA SER A 466 4.78 58.86 -9.05
C SER A 466 3.76 59.40 -8.06
N THR A 467 4.21 60.18 -7.08
CA THR A 467 3.38 60.80 -6.02
C THR A 467 2.57 61.98 -6.57
N MET A 468 1.78 61.71 -7.62
CA MET A 468 0.87 62.61 -8.32
C MET A 468 -0.39 62.86 -7.46
N ASN A 469 -0.17 63.47 -6.28
CA ASN A 469 -1.21 64.12 -5.49
C ASN A 469 -1.82 65.25 -6.31
N THR A 470 -2.79 64.91 -7.15
CA THR A 470 -3.50 65.85 -8.02
C THR A 470 -4.78 66.27 -7.29
N PRO A 471 -4.93 67.52 -6.86
CA PRO A 471 -6.15 67.96 -6.20
C PRO A 471 -7.28 68.04 -7.24
N SER A 472 -8.25 67.14 -7.14
CA SER A 472 -9.50 67.25 -7.90
C SER A 472 -10.49 68.09 -7.12
N ASP A 473 -11.14 69.02 -7.82
CA ASP A 473 -12.12 69.95 -7.26
C ASP A 473 -13.44 69.25 -6.88
N GLY A 474 -14.27 69.90 -6.08
CA GLY A 474 -15.39 69.28 -5.39
C GLY A 474 -16.59 68.95 -6.28
N SER A 475 -17.07 67.71 -6.19
CA SER A 475 -18.47 67.34 -6.41
C SER A 475 -19.03 66.64 -5.18
N ILE A 476 -20.29 66.92 -4.84
CA ILE A 476 -20.96 66.32 -3.69
C ILE A 476 -21.63 65.03 -4.17
N ASP A 477 -21.09 63.88 -3.75
CA ASP A 477 -21.72 62.59 -3.99
C ASP A 477 -21.97 61.82 -2.68
N THR A 478 -22.99 60.96 -2.69
CA THR A 478 -23.60 60.42 -1.45
C THR A 478 -22.81 59.22 -0.92
N PRO A 479 -22.53 59.10 0.39
CA PRO A 479 -21.71 58.03 0.93
C PRO A 479 -22.36 56.65 0.77
N SER A 480 -21.86 55.87 -0.18
CA SER A 480 -22.07 54.43 -0.22
C SER A 480 -21.36 53.77 0.96
N PRO A 481 -21.94 52.75 1.63
CA PRO A 481 -21.31 52.10 2.76
C PRO A 481 -20.03 51.35 2.33
N PRO A 482 -19.03 51.22 3.22
CA PRO A 482 -17.81 50.49 2.90
C PRO A 482 -18.16 49.03 2.62
N SER A 483 -17.91 48.58 1.38
CA SER A 483 -18.09 47.19 0.97
C SER A 483 -17.01 46.31 1.59
N THR A 484 -17.18 45.96 2.87
CA THR A 484 -16.41 44.92 3.57
C THR A 484 -16.78 43.54 3.03
N ARG A 485 -16.43 43.27 1.77
CA ARG A 485 -16.19 41.90 1.32
C ARG A 485 -14.94 41.43 2.06
N PRO A 486 -14.97 40.33 2.83
CA PRO A 486 -13.74 39.72 3.27
C PRO A 486 -12.94 39.33 2.02
N LYS A 487 -11.65 39.67 1.98
CA LYS A 487 -10.75 39.05 0.99
C LYS A 487 -10.75 37.55 1.30
N THR A 488 -11.30 36.73 0.42
CA THR A 488 -11.15 35.28 0.46
C THR A 488 -9.68 34.97 0.22
N PHE A 489 -8.94 34.74 1.31
CA PHE A 489 -7.51 34.45 1.28
C PHE A 489 -7.25 33.02 0.75
N ASN A 490 -7.42 32.85 -0.56
CA ASN A 490 -7.03 31.64 -1.26
C ASN A 490 -5.53 31.38 -1.02
N LEU A 491 -5.19 30.11 -0.79
CA LEU A 491 -3.78 29.70 -0.71
C LEU A 491 -3.14 29.86 -2.10
N PRO A 492 -1.88 30.30 -2.20
CA PRO A 492 -1.23 30.58 -3.49
C PRO A 492 -1.12 29.35 -4.41
N PHE A 493 -1.20 28.14 -3.82
CA PHE A 493 -1.30 26.87 -4.51
C PHE A 493 -1.89 25.81 -3.57
N ARG A 494 -2.44 24.74 -4.13
CA ARG A 494 -2.84 23.52 -3.40
C ARG A 494 -1.97 22.35 -3.86
N ILE A 495 -1.56 21.50 -2.92
CA ILE A 495 -0.90 20.24 -3.27
C ILE A 495 -1.95 19.16 -3.51
N HIS A 496 -1.88 18.55 -4.69
CA HIS A 496 -2.57 17.30 -5.00
C HIS A 496 -1.71 16.11 -4.56
N SER A 497 -2.32 15.02 -4.09
CA SER A 497 -1.66 13.74 -3.79
C SER A 497 -2.69 12.61 -3.93
N GLU A 498 -2.27 11.44 -4.40
CA GLU A 498 -3.15 10.27 -4.57
C GLU A 498 -3.77 9.77 -3.25
N LEU A 499 -3.14 10.07 -2.10
CA LEU A 499 -3.58 9.71 -0.76
C LEU A 499 -5.03 10.14 -0.45
N GLY A 500 -5.46 11.30 -0.96
CA GLY A 500 -6.78 11.88 -0.68
C GLY A 500 -7.96 11.21 -1.38
N ARG A 501 -7.71 10.37 -2.40
CA ARG A 501 -8.73 9.74 -3.26
C ARG A 501 -9.28 8.43 -2.66
N GLY A 502 -8.39 7.61 -2.09
CA GLY A 502 -8.73 6.25 -1.67
C GLY A 502 -8.96 5.27 -2.83
N PRO A 503 -9.15 3.98 -2.53
CA PRO A 503 -9.27 2.91 -3.52
C PRO A 503 -10.65 2.86 -4.22
N SER A 504 -11.53 3.81 -3.91
CA SER A 504 -12.86 3.98 -4.52
C SER A 504 -12.91 5.09 -5.58
N GLN A 505 -11.84 5.89 -5.70
CA GLN A 505 -11.73 7.00 -6.66
C GLN A 505 -10.53 6.84 -7.62
N THR A 506 -10.03 5.61 -7.79
CA THR A 506 -9.51 5.20 -9.11
C THR A 506 -10.66 5.38 -10.12
N SER A 507 -10.36 5.83 -11.34
CA SER A 507 -11.39 6.24 -12.31
C SER A 507 -12.29 5.10 -12.78
N ASP A 508 -11.91 3.85 -12.53
CA ASP A 508 -12.77 2.67 -12.62
C ASP A 508 -12.86 1.96 -11.24
N ARG A 509 -14.05 1.43 -10.91
CA ARG A 509 -14.29 0.55 -9.75
C ARG A 509 -13.77 -0.87 -9.97
N ASN A 510 -13.58 -1.27 -11.23
CA ASN A 510 -12.86 -2.47 -11.59
C ASN A 510 -11.35 -2.24 -11.74
N ASP A 511 -10.84 -0.99 -11.60
CA ASP A 511 -9.40 -0.70 -11.72
C ASP A 511 -8.63 -1.68 -10.83
N PRO A 512 -7.80 -2.54 -11.43
CA PRO A 512 -7.14 -3.60 -10.69
C PRO A 512 -6.14 -3.04 -9.66
N ARG A 513 -5.61 -1.84 -9.92
CA ARG A 513 -4.60 -1.15 -9.09
C ARG A 513 -5.19 -0.63 -7.78
N ALA A 514 -6.52 -0.52 -7.68
CA ALA A 514 -7.22 -0.21 -6.43
C ALA A 514 -6.87 -1.18 -5.27
N VAL A 515 -6.51 -2.43 -5.59
CA VAL A 515 -6.08 -3.43 -4.57
C VAL A 515 -4.71 -3.09 -3.98
N ILE A 516 -3.78 -2.59 -4.81
CA ILE A 516 -2.40 -2.23 -4.43
C ILE A 516 -2.19 -0.72 -4.21
N TRP A 517 -3.27 0.08 -4.19
CA TRP A 517 -3.18 1.53 -4.04
C TRP A 517 -2.47 1.95 -2.74
N LEU A 518 -2.74 1.26 -1.62
CA LEU A 518 -2.02 1.48 -0.36
C LEU A 518 -0.54 1.12 -0.43
N ASP A 519 -0.18 0.08 -1.18
CA ASP A 519 1.19 -0.37 -1.41
C ASP A 519 2.00 0.65 -2.22
N ARG A 520 1.37 1.22 -3.27
CA ARG A 520 1.91 2.32 -4.08
C ARG A 520 2.12 3.58 -3.24
N VAL A 521 1.12 3.97 -2.45
CA VAL A 521 1.22 5.10 -1.51
C VAL A 521 2.35 4.86 -0.49
N ALA A 522 2.42 3.71 0.17
CA ALA A 522 3.44 3.44 1.17
C ALA A 522 4.86 3.37 0.58
N SER A 523 5.03 2.68 -0.55
CA SER A 523 6.34 2.45 -1.18
C SER A 523 6.93 3.72 -1.81
N SER A 524 6.07 4.63 -2.30
CA SER A 524 6.48 5.96 -2.80
C SER A 524 6.64 7.03 -1.72
N MET A 525 6.56 6.65 -0.43
CA MET A 525 6.52 7.56 0.72
C MET A 525 5.36 8.59 0.65
N GLY A 526 4.31 8.27 -0.10
CA GLY A 526 3.15 9.12 -0.34
C GLY A 526 3.29 10.13 -1.48
N MET A 527 4.42 10.13 -2.18
CA MET A 527 4.77 11.20 -3.11
C MET A 527 4.23 11.00 -4.53
N LEU A 528 3.67 9.82 -4.86
CA LEU A 528 3.01 9.60 -6.15
C LEU A 528 1.88 10.61 -6.42
N GLY A 529 1.90 11.18 -7.62
CA GLY A 529 0.94 12.18 -8.06
C GLY A 529 1.05 13.53 -7.35
N THR A 530 2.14 13.79 -6.60
CA THR A 530 2.36 15.09 -5.93
C THR A 530 2.53 16.19 -6.97
N LYS A 531 1.60 17.16 -7.00
CA LYS A 531 1.60 18.27 -7.96
C LYS A 531 1.08 19.55 -7.30
N LEU A 532 1.61 20.69 -7.71
CA LEU A 532 1.25 22.02 -7.22
C LEU A 532 0.21 22.67 -8.14
N LEU A 533 -1.05 22.51 -7.80
CA LEU A 533 -2.17 23.12 -8.51
C LEU A 533 -2.29 24.61 -8.14
N PRO A 534 -2.76 25.48 -9.06
CA PRO A 534 -3.18 26.84 -8.72
C PRO A 534 -4.22 26.86 -7.58
N GLY A 535 -4.28 27.97 -6.84
CA GLY A 535 -5.35 28.20 -5.87
C GLY A 535 -6.64 28.64 -6.53
N GLU A 536 -7.51 27.70 -6.92
CA GLU A 536 -8.87 28.00 -7.36
C GLU A 536 -9.82 28.24 -6.17
N GLU A 537 -10.86 29.04 -6.39
CA GLU A 537 -11.92 29.27 -5.41
C GLU A 537 -12.69 27.96 -5.14
N GLU A 538 -13.03 27.69 -3.88
CA GLU A 538 -13.94 26.58 -3.56
C GLU A 538 -15.34 26.93 -4.09
N THR A 539 -15.65 26.45 -5.29
CA THR A 539 -17.01 26.39 -5.82
C THR A 539 -17.82 25.42 -4.97
N VAL A 540 -18.35 25.95 -3.86
CA VAL A 540 -19.34 25.27 -3.03
C VAL A 540 -20.54 24.99 -3.93
N THR A 541 -20.65 23.75 -4.39
CA THR A 541 -21.86 23.22 -4.99
C THR A 541 -22.91 23.12 -3.90
N CYS A 542 -23.59 24.24 -3.65
CA CYS A 542 -24.82 24.29 -2.87
C CYS A 542 -25.79 23.28 -3.48
N VAL A 543 -25.94 22.13 -2.82
CA VAL A 543 -27.04 21.22 -3.07
C VAL A 543 -28.30 22.02 -2.75
N GLU A 544 -29.12 22.31 -3.76
CA GLU A 544 -30.39 23.01 -3.56
C GLU A 544 -31.32 22.10 -2.75
N ASP A 545 -31.36 22.38 -1.45
CA ASP A 545 -32.10 21.62 -0.45
C ASP A 545 -33.61 21.83 -0.67
N THR A 546 -34.15 21.01 -1.57
CA THR A 546 -35.48 21.13 -2.17
C THR A 546 -36.55 20.67 -1.18
N SER A 547 -36.71 21.48 -0.13
CA SER A 547 -37.80 21.37 0.84
C SER A 547 -39.16 21.43 0.13
N PRO A 548 -40.07 20.48 0.36
CA PRO A 548 -41.37 20.45 -0.30
C PRO A 548 -42.28 21.58 0.19
N GLU A 549 -43.02 22.20 -0.72
CA GLU A 549 -44.03 23.21 -0.37
C GLU A 549 -45.17 22.61 0.47
N PRO A 550 -45.76 23.38 1.41
CA PRO A 550 -46.87 22.91 2.25
C PRO A 550 -48.17 22.82 1.45
N SER A 551 -48.78 21.63 1.39
CA SER A 551 -50.05 21.42 0.68
C SER A 551 -51.23 22.12 1.37
N THR A 552 -51.72 23.20 0.77
CA THR A 552 -53.01 23.82 1.12
C THR A 552 -54.14 23.17 0.32
N THR A 553 -55.11 22.58 1.04
CA THR A 553 -56.37 22.07 0.49
C THR A 553 -57.34 23.21 0.18
N PRO A 554 -58.31 22.96 -0.72
CA PRO A 554 -59.70 22.90 -0.26
C PRO A 554 -60.18 21.48 0.06
#